data_AF-A0A392TU15-F1
#
_entry.id   AF-A0A392TU15-F1
#
_cell.length_a   1.000
_cell.length_b   1.000
_cell.length_c   1.000
_cell.angle_alpha   90.00
_cell.angle_beta   90.00
_cell.angle_gamma   90.00
#
_symmetry.space_group_name_H-M   'P 1'
#
loop_
_entity.id
_entity.type
_entity.pdbx_description
1 polymer ?
#
loop_
_entity_poly.entity_id
_entity_poly.type
_entity_poly.pdbx_seq_one_letter_code
_entity_poly.pdbx_strand_id
1 'polypeptide(L)' 'MLKLTNPFLEEIKECQKRDQRLMEKLVLINEGKGTDFGVDENGII' A
#
# COMPACT_ATOMS: atom_id res chain seq x y z
N MET A 1 -13.82 -12.44 23.97
CA MET A 1 -12.49 -12.26 23.35
C MET A 1 -12.31 -10.79 23.01
N LEU A 2 -11.54 -10.07 23.83
CA LEU A 2 -11.17 -8.70 23.50
C LEU A 2 -10.17 -8.76 22.35
N LYS A 3 -10.52 -8.22 21.18
CA LYS A 3 -9.55 -8.00 20.11
C LYS A 3 -8.58 -6.94 20.60
N LEU A 4 -7.37 -7.36 20.93
CA LEU A 4 -6.24 -6.50 21.35
C LEU A 4 -5.62 -5.72 20.19
N THR A 5 -6.33 -5.57 19.07
CA THR A 5 -5.83 -4.83 17.91
C THR A 5 -5.95 -3.35 18.19
N ASN A 6 -4.84 -2.80 18.69
CA ASN A 6 -4.59 -1.37 18.76
C ASN A 6 -4.91 -0.78 17.37
N PRO A 7 -5.83 0.19 17.26
CA PRO A 7 -6.18 0.84 15.99
C PRO A 7 -4.96 1.34 15.21
N PHE A 8 -3.92 1.78 15.92
CA PHE A 8 -2.65 2.20 15.33
C PHE A 8 -1.91 1.05 14.62
N LEU A 9 -1.97 -0.17 15.16
CA LEU A 9 -1.35 -1.35 14.53
C LEU A 9 -2.13 -1.80 13.28
N GLU A 10 -3.44 -1.65 13.25
CA GLU A 10 -4.23 -1.89 12.04
C GLU A 10 -3.93 -0.85 10.96
N GLU A 11 -3.76 0.42 11.34
CA GLU A 11 -3.35 1.47 10.41
C GLU A 11 -1.97 1.17 9.79
N ILE A 12 -0.98 0.80 10.61
CA ILE A 12 0.34 0.38 10.11
C ILE A 12 0.23 -0.79 9.13
N LYS A 13 -0.62 -1.77 9.44
CA LYS A 13 -0.82 -2.94 8.57
C LYS A 13 -1.42 -2.56 7.22
N GLU A 14 -2.37 -1.64 7.20
CA GLU A 14 -2.95 -1.14 5.94
C GLU A 14 -1.96 -0.29 5.13
N CYS A 15 -1.07 0.47 5.80
CA CYS A 15 0.03 1.17 5.13
C CYS A 15 1.03 0.18 4.52
N GLN A 16 1.45 -0.85 5.27
CA GLN A 16 2.38 -1.88 4.78
C GLN A 16 1.84 -2.62 3.54
N LYS A 17 0.54 -2.90 3.49
CA LYS A 17 -0.09 -3.50 2.31
C LYS A 17 -0.04 -2.57 1.09
N ARG A 18 -0.24 -1.25 1.29
CA ARG A 18 -0.11 -0.25 0.22
C ARG A 18 1.32 -0.18 -0.30
N ASP A 19 2.31 -0.15 0.60
CA ASP A 19 3.73 -0.13 0.25
C ASP A 19 4.14 -1.38 -0.56
N GLN A 20 3.64 -2.56 -0.19
CA GLN A 20 3.92 -3.78 -0.95
C GLN A 20 3.40 -3.69 -2.40
N ARG A 21 2.18 -3.19 -2.60
CA ARG A 21 1.63 -2.97 -3.94
C ARG A 21 2.43 -1.96 -4.74
N LEU A 22 2.92 -0.90 -4.10
CA LEU A 22 3.78 0.10 -4.73
C LEU A 22 5.12 -0.50 -5.16
N MET A 23 5.71 -1.38 -4.35
CA MET A 23 6.95 -2.07 -4.71
C MET A 23 6.76 -3.01 -5.91
N GLU A 24 5.63 -3.71 -6.01
CA GLU A 24 5.31 -4.54 -7.19
C GLU A 24 5.21 -3.69 -8.46
N LYS A 25 4.53 -2.53 -8.38
CA LYS A 25 4.44 -1.58 -9.50
C LYS A 25 5.82 -0.99 -9.87
N LEU A 26 6.68 -0.72 -8.88
CA LEU A 26 8.04 -0.25 -9.11
C LEU A 26 8.88 -1.28 -9.88
N VAL A 27 8.72 -2.58 -9.57
CA VAL A 27 9.38 -3.66 -10.33
C VAL A 27 8.93 -3.64 -11.79
N LEU A 28 7.63 -3.49 -12.06
CA LEU A 28 7.12 -3.40 -13.43
C LEU A 28 7.71 -2.20 -14.19
N ILE A 29 7.81 -1.04 -13.55
CA ILE A 29 8.44 0.15 -14.14
C ILE A 29 9.92 -0.13 -14.48
N ASN A 30 10.65 -0.77 -13.58
CA ASN A 30 12.05 -1.13 -13.80
C ASN A 30 12.22 -2.12 -14.96
N GLU A 31 11.22 -2.98 -15.21
CA GLU A 31 11.16 -3.87 -16.38
C GLU A 31 10.73 -3.15 -17.67
N GLY A 32 10.45 -1.84 -17.63
CA GLY A 32 9.95 -1.06 -18.76
C GLY A 32 8.47 -1.29 -19.07
N LYS A 33 7.73 -1.94 -18.16
CA LYS A 33 6.28 -2.12 -18.26
C LYS A 33 5.60 -0.93 -17.59
N GLY A 34 4.77 -0.21 -18.34
CA GLY A 34 3.94 0.86 -17.80
C GLY A 34 2.92 0.31 -16.80
N THR A 35 2.61 1.10 -15.77
CA THR A 35 1.57 0.78 -14.79
C THR A 35 0.86 2.08 -14.38
N ASP A 36 -0.45 1.99 -14.18
CA ASP A 36 -1.29 3.13 -13.81
C ASP A 36 -1.43 3.27 -12.29
N PHE A 37 -1.61 4.51 -11.82
CA PHE A 37 -1.82 4.83 -10.41
C PHE A 37 -2.94 5.85 -10.26
N GLY A 38 -3.83 5.64 -9.28
CA GLY A 38 -4.74 6.67 -8.82
C GLY A 38 -4.08 7.47 -7.70
N VAL A 39 -4.42 8.75 -7.57
CA VAL A 39 -4.04 9.56 -6.40
C VAL A 39 -5.28 10.26 -5.86
N ASP A 40 -5.53 10.14 -4.56
CA ASP A 40 -6.60 10.83 -3.85
C ASP A 40 -6.06 11.61 -2.64
N GLU A 41 -6.98 12.13 -1.82
CA GLU A 41 -6.67 12.86 -0.58
C GLU A 41 -5.90 12.03 0.46
N ASN A 42 -5.94 10.70 0.36
CA ASN A 42 -5.29 9.75 1.26
C ASN A 42 -3.99 9.16 0.67
N GLY A 43 -3.62 9.52 -0.56
CA GLY A 43 -2.36 9.13 -1.20
C GLY A 43 -2.54 8.35 -2.50
N ILE A 44 -1.67 7.37 -2.74
CA ILE A 44 -1.67 6.57 -3.98
C ILE A 44 -2.60 5.35 -3.82
N ILE A 45 -3.42 5.07 -4.84
CA ILE A 45 -4.35 3.93 -4.95
C ILE A 45 -3.89 2.92 -6.01
#